data_AF-A0A4Q2XLT6-F1
#
_entry.id   AF-A0A4Q2XLT6-F1
#
_cell.length_a   1.000
_cell.length_b   1.000
_cell.length_c   1.000
_cell.angle_alpha   90.00
_cell.angle_beta   90.00
_cell.angle_gamma   90.00
#
_symmetry.space_group_name_H-M   'P 1'
#
loop_
_entity.id
_entity.type
_entity.pdbx_description
1 polymer ?
#
loop_
_entity_poly.entity_id
_entity_poly.type
_entity_poly.pdbx_seq_one_letter_code
_entity_poly.pdbx_strand_id
1 'polypeptide(L)'
;MTIKDRADGKSHAERLKEAMGPADSGWRKELADLFTVDHFTFDSRLRKHPADPPMDFKGTASSLAGALDALRGRYEGRPLAGVLVLTDGSPTDELWRRSPVAVSSASSPSSSLEVLPGSPPVFPLVLHRGDSVVDLSIPSATAQVTLFEDAPVMVDATISARGVKGKTIIATLRESGTDAVLGEQRRVISGDDETWLVRFQAKPKESGVSFTDVEVRMEDADGLAEATLENNRRGVAANRDAGPYRVLYTGGRPNYEHKFLQRALEGDSEVRMTSLLRIAKREPKFDFRGRQGENTNPLYRGFEVHDDVERFDEAVFIRLNTTSPDELSSGFPRTPEEIFPFEAIIIDDAEAAMFDHEQQRLLQRFVSERGGGLIVLGGMESLDT
;
A
#
# COMPACT_ATOMS: atom_id res chain seq x y z
N MET A 1 23.67 1.45 -16.61
CA MET A 1 24.67 1.11 -17.64
C MET A 1 24.25 1.39 -19.09
N THR A 2 22.95 1.41 -19.43
CA THR A 2 22.49 1.77 -20.80
C THR A 2 22.46 3.28 -21.07
N ILE A 3 22.59 4.09 -20.02
CA ILE A 3 22.66 5.56 -20.09
C ILE A 3 23.83 5.97 -20.99
N LYS A 4 23.57 6.95 -21.86
CA LYS A 4 24.55 7.51 -22.79
C LYS A 4 25.04 8.87 -22.32
N ASP A 5 26.34 9.11 -22.45
CA ASP A 5 26.90 10.42 -22.18
C ASP A 5 26.65 11.37 -23.35
N ARG A 6 26.35 12.63 -23.02
CA ARG A 6 26.05 13.68 -24.00
C ARG A 6 27.25 14.07 -24.86
N ALA A 7 28.47 13.99 -24.32
CA ALA A 7 29.67 14.48 -24.98
C ALA A 7 30.07 13.66 -26.22
N ASP A 8 29.84 12.35 -26.21
CA ASP A 8 30.26 11.44 -27.28
C ASP A 8 29.19 10.40 -27.68
N GLY A 9 28.02 10.40 -27.04
CA GLY A 9 26.92 9.49 -27.33
C GLY A 9 27.18 8.04 -26.92
N LYS A 10 28.32 7.75 -26.28
CA LYS A 10 28.68 6.41 -25.82
C LYS A 10 27.91 6.05 -24.57
N SER A 11 27.47 4.81 -24.48
CA SER A 11 26.87 4.26 -23.27
C SER A 11 27.92 4.00 -22.18
N HIS A 12 27.51 4.05 -20.91
CA HIS A 12 28.38 3.66 -19.79
C HIS A 12 28.87 2.22 -19.92
N ALA A 13 28.06 1.33 -20.50
CA ALA A 13 28.44 -0.03 -20.85
C ALA A 13 29.60 -0.09 -21.86
N GLU A 14 29.58 0.74 -22.91
CA GLU A 14 30.68 0.83 -23.89
C GLU A 14 31.96 1.35 -23.25
N ARG A 15 31.86 2.36 -22.38
CA ARG A 15 33.02 2.84 -21.61
C ARG A 15 33.61 1.77 -20.70
N LEU A 16 32.77 0.98 -20.03
CA LEU A 16 33.24 -0.12 -19.21
C LEU A 16 33.99 -1.16 -20.05
N LYS A 17 33.46 -1.51 -21.23
CA LYS A 17 34.15 -2.42 -22.16
C LYS A 17 35.49 -1.86 -22.63
N GLU A 18 35.54 -0.57 -22.96
CA GLU A 18 36.78 0.11 -23.36
C GLU A 18 37.81 0.17 -22.22
N ALA A 19 37.38 0.47 -21.00
CA ALA A 19 38.24 0.54 -19.81
C ALA A 19 38.75 -0.84 -19.35
N MET A 20 37.94 -1.89 -19.53
CA MET A 20 38.32 -3.26 -19.22
C MET A 20 39.39 -3.79 -20.17
N GLY A 21 39.30 -3.50 -21.48
CA GLY A 21 40.24 -4.00 -22.49
C GLY A 21 40.42 -5.53 -22.46
N PRO A 22 41.45 -6.08 -23.14
CA PRO A 22 41.83 -7.49 -23.03
C PRO A 22 42.40 -7.85 -21.64
N ALA A 23 42.18 -9.07 -21.15
CA ALA A 23 42.73 -9.53 -19.86
C ALA A 23 44.26 -9.46 -19.77
N ASP A 24 44.95 -9.74 -20.87
CA ASP A 24 46.41 -9.90 -20.90
C ASP A 24 47.16 -8.59 -21.18
N SER A 25 46.51 -7.42 -21.06
CA SER A 25 47.14 -6.13 -21.35
C SER A 25 46.78 -5.01 -20.36
N GLY A 26 47.64 -3.98 -20.34
CA GLY A 26 47.47 -2.79 -19.52
C GLY A 26 47.44 -3.07 -18.02
N TRP A 27 46.58 -2.33 -17.31
CA TRP A 27 46.48 -2.35 -15.85
C TRP A 27 46.03 -3.69 -15.27
N ARG A 28 45.28 -4.51 -16.04
CA ARG A 28 44.78 -5.81 -15.57
C ARG A 28 45.90 -6.83 -15.43
N LYS A 29 46.83 -6.84 -16.38
CA LYS A 29 48.03 -7.68 -16.31
C LYS A 29 48.94 -7.25 -15.16
N GLU A 30 49.20 -5.96 -15.02
CA GLU A 30 49.99 -5.42 -13.90
C GLU A 30 49.38 -5.79 -12.55
N LEU A 31 48.05 -5.74 -12.43
CA LEU A 31 47.34 -6.16 -11.22
C LEU A 31 47.45 -7.66 -10.96
N ALA A 32 47.35 -8.49 -12.00
CA ALA A 32 47.48 -9.95 -11.92
C ALA A 32 48.92 -10.42 -11.61
N ASP A 33 49.93 -9.66 -12.04
CA ASP A 33 51.34 -9.93 -11.74
C ASP A 33 51.66 -9.65 -10.25
N LEU A 34 50.95 -8.71 -9.62
CA LEU A 34 51.15 -8.31 -8.23
C LEU A 34 50.22 -9.03 -7.23
N PHE A 35 49.00 -9.40 -7.65
CA PHE A 35 47.97 -9.94 -6.79
C PHE A 35 47.27 -11.17 -7.40
N THR A 36 46.74 -12.05 -6.54
CA THR A 36 45.78 -13.07 -6.99
C THR A 36 44.41 -12.41 -7.19
N VAL A 37 44.01 -12.20 -8.45
CA VAL A 37 42.78 -11.46 -8.80
C VAL A 37 41.63 -12.42 -9.09
N ASP A 38 40.59 -12.36 -8.26
CA ASP A 38 39.32 -13.02 -8.53
C ASP A 38 38.33 -12.05 -9.19
N HIS A 39 37.72 -12.48 -10.29
CA HIS A 39 36.84 -11.64 -11.11
C HIS A 39 35.37 -11.94 -10.79
N PHE A 40 34.58 -10.89 -10.63
CA PHE A 40 33.16 -11.00 -10.35
C PHE A 40 32.35 -10.04 -11.21
N THR A 41 31.13 -10.45 -11.54
CA THR A 41 30.08 -9.57 -12.05
C THR A 41 28.96 -9.52 -11.03
N PHE A 42 28.17 -8.45 -11.05
CA PHE A 42 27.01 -8.32 -10.20
C PHE A 42 25.82 -7.76 -10.97
N ASP A 43 24.65 -8.30 -10.65
CA ASP A 43 23.34 -7.75 -10.99
C ASP A 43 22.52 -7.58 -9.68
N SER A 44 21.35 -8.19 -9.59
CA SER A 44 20.71 -8.62 -8.34
C SER A 44 21.58 -9.53 -7.45
N ARG A 45 22.55 -10.26 -8.01
CA ARG A 45 23.42 -11.24 -7.34
C ARG A 45 24.86 -11.13 -7.82
N LEU A 46 25.80 -11.53 -6.97
CA LEU A 46 27.23 -11.63 -7.28
C LEU A 46 27.55 -12.98 -7.94
N ARG A 47 28.32 -12.97 -9.04
CA ARG A 47 28.75 -14.17 -9.76
C ARG A 47 30.25 -14.14 -10.02
N LYS A 48 30.95 -15.24 -9.73
CA LYS A 48 32.39 -15.39 -10.04
C LYS A 48 32.57 -15.75 -11.51
N HIS A 49 33.54 -15.14 -12.17
CA HIS A 49 33.88 -15.40 -13.57
C HIS A 49 35.39 -15.60 -13.75
N PRO A 50 35.82 -16.16 -14.90
CA PRO A 50 37.19 -16.07 -15.37
C PRO A 50 37.62 -14.62 -15.61
N ALA A 51 38.89 -14.43 -15.99
CA ALA A 51 39.47 -13.10 -16.19
C ALA A 51 38.62 -12.21 -17.09
N ASP A 52 38.08 -12.74 -18.20
CA ASP A 52 37.15 -12.02 -19.08
C ASP A 52 35.69 -12.44 -18.84
N PRO A 53 34.94 -11.69 -18.01
CA PRO A 53 33.53 -11.97 -17.80
C PRO A 53 32.67 -11.54 -19.00
N PRO A 54 31.50 -12.18 -19.20
CA PRO A 54 30.51 -11.69 -20.15
C PRO A 54 30.00 -10.31 -19.71
N MET A 55 30.01 -9.34 -20.64
CA MET A 55 29.55 -7.97 -20.43
C MET A 55 28.33 -7.67 -21.33
N ASP A 56 27.23 -8.39 -21.08
CA ASP A 56 25.97 -8.25 -21.83
C ASP A 56 25.01 -7.21 -21.23
N PHE A 57 25.23 -6.81 -19.98
CA PHE A 57 24.45 -5.79 -19.25
C PHE A 57 22.94 -6.06 -19.20
N LYS A 58 22.54 -7.33 -19.19
CA LYS A 58 21.12 -7.75 -19.13
C LYS A 58 20.57 -7.93 -17.72
N GLY A 59 21.32 -7.52 -16.70
CA GLY A 59 20.90 -7.61 -15.30
C GLY A 59 19.67 -6.73 -15.02
N THR A 60 18.79 -7.20 -14.13
CA THR A 60 17.56 -6.48 -13.75
C THR A 60 17.76 -5.48 -12.62
N ALA A 61 18.92 -5.49 -11.96
CA ALA A 61 19.26 -4.60 -10.85
C ALA A 61 20.79 -4.45 -10.75
N SER A 62 21.24 -3.39 -10.08
CA SER A 62 22.63 -3.14 -9.68
C SER A 62 22.74 -3.16 -8.15
N SER A 63 22.79 -4.36 -7.56
CA SER A 63 22.84 -4.56 -6.11
C SER A 63 24.27 -4.48 -5.58
N LEU A 64 24.79 -3.26 -5.46
CA LEU A 64 26.18 -3.03 -5.07
C LEU A 64 26.40 -3.40 -3.60
N ALA A 65 25.52 -2.96 -2.69
CA ALA A 65 25.69 -3.28 -1.28
C ALA A 65 25.57 -4.79 -1.02
N GLY A 66 24.61 -5.45 -1.66
CA GLY A 66 24.46 -6.92 -1.58
C GLY A 66 25.65 -7.67 -2.17
N ALA A 67 26.25 -7.16 -3.25
CA ALA A 67 27.47 -7.73 -3.83
C ALA A 67 28.67 -7.61 -2.89
N LEU A 68 28.85 -6.45 -2.25
CA LEU A 68 29.93 -6.22 -1.27
C LEU A 68 29.74 -7.09 -0.02
N ASP A 69 28.51 -7.25 0.46
CA ASP A 69 28.18 -8.12 1.59
C ASP A 69 28.48 -9.61 1.28
N ALA A 70 28.11 -10.07 0.08
CA ALA A 70 28.42 -11.41 -0.39
C ALA A 70 29.93 -11.64 -0.55
N LEU A 71 30.68 -10.65 -1.02
CA LEU A 71 32.15 -10.71 -1.07
C LEU A 71 32.74 -10.80 0.34
N ARG A 72 32.26 -9.98 1.28
CA ARG A 72 32.71 -10.00 2.68
C ARG A 72 32.54 -11.39 3.28
N GLY A 73 31.35 -11.99 3.17
CA GLY A 73 31.11 -13.35 3.69
C GLY A 73 31.95 -14.42 3.00
N ARG A 74 32.21 -14.29 1.70
CA ARG A 74 33.03 -15.25 0.93
C ARG A 74 34.51 -15.25 1.32
N TYR A 75 35.06 -14.10 1.67
CA TYR A 75 36.47 -13.93 2.04
C TYR A 75 36.67 -13.73 3.54
N GLU A 76 35.66 -14.01 4.36
CA GLU A 76 35.77 -13.97 5.81
C GLU A 76 36.90 -14.91 6.29
N GLY A 77 37.80 -14.39 7.12
CA GLY A 77 38.98 -15.13 7.59
C GLY A 77 40.07 -15.38 6.54
N ARG A 78 39.97 -14.79 5.34
CA ARG A 78 40.99 -14.86 4.27
C ARG A 78 41.66 -13.49 4.07
N PRO A 79 42.95 -13.46 3.68
CA PRO A 79 43.62 -12.21 3.36
C PRO A 79 43.06 -11.63 2.06
N LEU A 80 42.25 -10.57 2.17
CA LEU A 80 41.72 -9.80 1.04
C LEU A 80 42.32 -8.39 1.07
N ALA A 81 43.22 -8.11 0.11
CA ALA A 81 43.94 -6.84 0.04
C ALA A 81 43.02 -5.64 -0.28
N GLY A 82 41.96 -5.87 -1.05
CA GLY A 82 40.98 -4.85 -1.40
C GLY A 82 40.01 -5.32 -2.49
N VAL A 83 38.99 -4.51 -2.75
CA VAL A 83 37.98 -4.74 -3.79
C VAL A 83 37.99 -3.56 -4.74
N LEU A 84 38.33 -3.79 -6.01
CA LEU A 84 38.16 -2.79 -7.08
C LEU A 84 36.76 -2.96 -7.68
N VAL A 85 35.94 -1.90 -7.62
CA VAL A 85 34.58 -1.92 -8.15
C VAL A 85 34.50 -1.01 -9.36
N LEU A 86 34.23 -1.58 -10.53
CA LEU A 86 33.92 -0.79 -11.72
C LEU A 86 32.41 -0.56 -11.77
N THR A 87 31.97 0.69 -11.74
CA THR A 87 30.55 1.06 -11.65
C THR A 87 30.24 2.35 -12.41
N ASP A 88 28.97 2.57 -12.76
CA ASP A 88 28.43 3.85 -13.24
C ASP A 88 27.95 4.74 -12.08
N GLY A 89 28.17 4.32 -10.82
CA GLY A 89 27.80 5.09 -9.64
C GLY A 89 26.30 5.14 -9.35
N SER A 90 25.48 4.34 -10.05
CA SER A 90 24.02 4.32 -9.91
C SER A 90 23.49 2.97 -9.41
N PRO A 91 23.82 2.56 -8.17
CA PRO A 91 23.27 1.33 -7.59
C PRO A 91 21.75 1.46 -7.36
N THR A 92 21.04 0.34 -7.53
CA THR A 92 19.57 0.31 -7.45
C THR A 92 19.04 -0.29 -6.16
N ASP A 93 19.90 -0.86 -5.31
CA ASP A 93 19.49 -1.56 -4.10
C ASP A 93 19.09 -0.62 -2.95
N GLU A 94 18.13 -1.08 -2.13
CA GLU A 94 17.64 -0.31 -0.97
C GLU A 94 18.70 -0.15 0.13
N LEU A 95 19.58 -1.13 0.29
CA LEU A 95 20.65 -1.09 1.31
C LEU A 95 21.58 0.09 1.03
N TRP A 96 21.90 0.34 -0.24
CA TRP A 96 22.63 1.53 -0.65
C TRP A 96 21.86 2.82 -0.35
N ARG A 97 20.56 2.90 -0.68
CA ARG A 97 19.74 4.11 -0.45
C ARG A 97 19.64 4.50 1.04
N ARG A 98 19.76 3.52 1.94
CA ARG A 98 19.74 3.75 3.40
C ARG A 98 21.14 4.00 3.98
N SER A 99 22.20 3.85 3.20
CA SER A 99 23.58 4.04 3.66
C SER A 99 23.88 5.52 3.91
N PRO A 100 24.56 5.90 5.01
CA PRO A 100 25.00 7.27 5.28
C PRO A 100 25.82 7.89 4.14
N VAL A 101 26.55 7.07 3.38
CA VAL A 101 27.35 7.48 2.21
C VAL A 101 26.47 7.97 1.06
N ALA A 102 25.26 7.43 0.90
CA ALA A 102 24.31 7.90 -0.11
C ALA A 102 23.67 9.25 0.26
N VAL A 103 23.77 9.68 1.53
CA VAL A 103 23.17 10.92 2.05
C VAL A 103 24.19 12.07 2.09
N SER A 104 25.50 11.80 2.06
CA SER A 104 26.53 12.84 2.02
C SER A 104 26.91 13.21 0.58
N SER A 105 26.28 14.25 0.04
CA SER A 105 26.73 14.88 -1.20
C SER A 105 28.11 15.54 -1.00
N ALA A 106 29.08 15.16 -1.84
CA ALA A 106 30.23 15.96 -2.27
C ALA A 106 31.11 16.65 -1.21
N SER A 107 32.11 15.98 -0.63
CA SER A 107 33.29 16.71 -0.08
C SER A 107 34.55 15.91 0.33
N SER A 108 34.72 14.60 0.06
CA SER A 108 36.02 13.95 0.29
C SER A 108 36.31 12.78 -0.66
N PRO A 109 37.32 12.88 -1.54
CA PRO A 109 37.65 11.85 -2.54
C PRO A 109 38.54 10.70 -2.02
N SER A 110 38.81 10.60 -0.71
CA SER A 110 39.82 9.66 -0.19
C SER A 110 39.32 8.65 0.86
N SER A 111 38.01 8.57 1.10
CA SER A 111 37.48 7.62 2.07
C SER A 111 37.14 6.31 1.36
N SER A 112 37.90 5.25 1.67
CA SER A 112 37.51 3.88 1.36
C SER A 112 36.04 3.70 1.71
N LEU A 113 35.27 3.11 0.82
CA LEU A 113 33.84 2.86 1.04
C LEU A 113 33.69 1.83 2.18
N GLU A 114 33.70 2.28 3.44
CA GLU A 114 33.28 1.48 4.60
C GLU A 114 31.76 1.36 4.58
N VAL A 115 31.24 0.69 3.55
CA VAL A 115 29.79 0.42 3.41
C VAL A 115 29.31 -0.45 4.56
N LEU A 116 30.21 -1.26 5.14
CA LEU A 116 29.94 -2.17 6.25
C LEU A 116 31.15 -2.23 7.20
N PRO A 117 30.95 -2.19 8.54
CA PRO A 117 32.05 -2.38 9.48
C PRO A 117 32.75 -3.73 9.24
N GLY A 118 34.08 -3.71 9.15
CA GLY A 118 34.90 -4.90 8.87
C GLY A 118 34.99 -5.32 7.39
N SER A 119 34.51 -4.49 6.45
CA SER A 119 34.72 -4.75 5.02
C SER A 119 36.16 -4.46 4.58
N PRO A 120 36.72 -5.22 3.61
CA PRO A 120 37.99 -4.87 2.96
C PRO A 120 37.91 -3.49 2.31
N PRO A 121 39.04 -2.80 2.07
CA PRO A 121 39.02 -1.49 1.42
C PRO A 121 38.43 -1.60 0.01
N VAL A 122 37.39 -0.80 -0.26
CA VAL A 122 36.68 -0.76 -1.54
C VAL A 122 37.14 0.48 -2.33
N PHE A 123 37.61 0.24 -3.55
CA PHE A 123 38.08 1.25 -4.50
C PHE A 123 37.08 1.36 -5.66
N PRO A 124 36.15 2.33 -5.65
CA PRO A 124 35.24 2.54 -6.75
C PRO A 124 35.96 3.25 -7.92
N LEU A 125 35.95 2.61 -9.09
CA LEU A 125 36.28 3.23 -10.36
C LEU A 125 34.96 3.59 -11.07
N VAL A 126 34.58 4.85 -10.96
CA VAL A 126 33.37 5.40 -11.57
C VAL A 126 33.68 5.87 -12.98
N LEU A 127 33.02 5.30 -13.99
CA LEU A 127 33.40 5.49 -15.40
C LEU A 127 32.59 6.57 -16.14
N HIS A 128 31.79 7.37 -15.44
CA HIS A 128 31.05 8.47 -16.08
C HIS A 128 31.88 9.77 -16.10
N ARG A 129 31.77 10.56 -17.17
CA ARG A 129 32.18 11.97 -17.15
C ARG A 129 31.10 12.76 -16.42
N GLY A 130 31.50 13.65 -15.51
CA GLY A 130 30.59 14.46 -14.69
C GLY A 130 29.85 15.57 -15.47
N ASP A 131 29.58 15.37 -16.76
CA ASP A 131 28.82 16.33 -17.55
C ASP A 131 27.34 16.24 -17.19
N SER A 132 26.66 17.39 -17.17
CA SER A 132 25.24 17.48 -16.81
C SER A 132 24.39 16.67 -17.79
N VAL A 133 23.89 15.55 -17.29
CA VAL A 133 22.94 14.71 -18.01
C VAL A 133 21.59 15.41 -17.96
N VAL A 134 20.90 15.46 -19.11
CA VAL A 134 19.52 15.93 -19.18
C VAL A 134 18.64 14.77 -18.71
N ASP A 135 17.90 14.95 -17.62
CA ASP A 135 17.07 13.89 -17.04
C ASP A 135 15.86 14.50 -16.33
N LEU A 136 14.67 14.04 -16.71
CA LEU A 136 13.46 14.24 -15.94
C LEU A 136 13.12 12.94 -15.22
N SER A 137 12.73 13.04 -13.96
CA SER A 137 12.33 11.86 -13.21
C SER A 137 11.23 12.17 -12.22
N ILE A 138 10.50 11.12 -11.85
CA ILE A 138 9.51 11.14 -10.77
C ILE A 138 10.02 10.27 -9.63
N PRO A 139 10.82 10.82 -8.68
CA PRO A 139 11.35 10.05 -7.56
C PRO A 139 10.28 9.40 -6.68
N SER A 140 9.15 10.09 -6.48
CA SER A 140 8.04 9.61 -5.66
C SER A 140 6.71 10.15 -6.17
N ALA A 141 5.68 9.33 -6.02
CA ALA A 141 4.29 9.73 -6.25
C ALA A 141 3.41 8.96 -5.26
N THR A 142 2.50 9.66 -4.60
CA THR A 142 1.60 9.12 -3.58
C THR A 142 0.20 9.66 -3.77
N ALA A 143 -0.81 8.81 -3.61
CA ALA A 143 -2.21 9.23 -3.58
C ALA A 143 -2.74 9.24 -2.16
N GLN A 144 -3.54 10.26 -1.85
CA GLN A 144 -4.30 10.38 -0.62
C GLN A 144 -5.78 10.33 -0.99
N VAL A 145 -6.47 9.32 -0.45
CA VAL A 145 -7.91 9.14 -0.61
C VAL A 145 -8.58 9.66 0.65
N THR A 146 -9.71 10.33 0.47
CA THR A 146 -10.59 10.73 1.57
C THR A 146 -11.83 9.83 1.54
N LEU A 147 -12.46 9.63 2.71
CA LEU A 147 -13.56 8.68 2.89
C LEU A 147 -14.90 9.13 2.29
N PHE A 148 -14.95 10.29 1.65
CA PHE A 148 -16.17 10.85 1.07
C PHE A 148 -16.19 10.58 -0.44
N GLU A 149 -17.30 10.06 -0.98
CA GLU A 149 -17.40 9.67 -2.39
C GLU A 149 -17.18 10.86 -3.35
N ASP A 150 -17.58 12.08 -2.97
CA ASP A 150 -17.44 13.28 -3.79
C ASP A 150 -16.08 14.00 -3.66
N ALA A 151 -15.26 13.58 -2.70
CA ALA A 151 -14.01 14.26 -2.43
C ALA A 151 -12.92 13.84 -3.44
N PRO A 152 -12.15 14.81 -3.95
CA PRO A 152 -11.11 14.52 -4.92
C PRO A 152 -10.00 13.68 -4.30
N VAL A 153 -9.46 12.75 -5.08
CA VAL A 153 -8.22 12.06 -4.77
C VAL A 153 -7.07 13.04 -5.01
N MET A 154 -6.25 13.24 -3.99
CA MET A 154 -5.08 14.09 -4.06
C MET A 154 -3.88 13.25 -4.46
N VAL A 155 -3.23 13.58 -5.58
CA VAL A 155 -2.00 12.90 -6.02
C VAL A 155 -0.83 13.86 -5.90
N ASP A 156 0.07 13.54 -4.99
CA ASP A 156 1.28 14.30 -4.70
C ASP A 156 2.46 13.59 -5.38
N ALA A 157 3.08 14.25 -6.36
CA ALA A 157 4.21 13.74 -7.11
C ALA A 157 5.41 14.67 -6.99
N THR A 158 6.56 14.11 -6.60
CA THR A 158 7.83 14.84 -6.62
C THR A 158 8.44 14.68 -7.99
N ILE A 159 8.82 15.79 -8.61
CA ILE A 159 9.47 15.82 -9.92
C ILE A 159 10.87 16.36 -9.74
N SER A 160 11.86 15.71 -10.34
CA SER A 160 13.25 16.16 -10.39
C SER A 160 13.65 16.39 -11.84
N ALA A 161 14.24 17.55 -12.10
CA ALA A 161 14.64 17.96 -13.43
C ALA A 161 16.10 18.41 -13.40
N ARG A 162 16.92 17.83 -14.28
CA ARG A 162 18.35 18.10 -14.41
C ARG A 162 18.71 18.49 -15.83
N GLY A 163 19.56 19.49 -16.00
CA GLY A 163 20.08 19.92 -17.29
C GLY A 163 19.05 20.58 -18.22
N VAL A 164 17.91 21.03 -17.68
CA VAL A 164 16.77 21.60 -18.44
C VAL A 164 16.45 23.06 -18.09
N LYS A 165 17.47 23.83 -17.69
CA LYS A 165 17.31 25.24 -17.34
C LYS A 165 16.65 26.05 -18.46
N GLY A 166 15.62 26.82 -18.11
CA GLY A 166 14.85 27.65 -19.04
C GLY A 166 13.81 26.88 -19.86
N LYS A 167 13.64 25.56 -19.64
CA LYS A 167 12.62 24.75 -20.31
C LYS A 167 11.32 24.71 -19.52
N THR A 168 10.22 24.58 -20.25
CA THR A 168 8.90 24.31 -19.68
C THR A 168 8.71 22.80 -19.56
N ILE A 169 8.46 22.35 -18.33
CA ILE A 169 8.15 20.96 -18.01
C ILE A 169 6.65 20.84 -17.79
N ILE A 170 6.06 19.82 -18.41
CA ILE A 170 4.66 19.47 -18.32
C ILE A 170 4.53 18.18 -17.51
N ALA A 171 3.84 18.27 -16.38
CA ALA A 171 3.45 17.14 -15.58
C ALA A 171 1.98 16.83 -15.84
N THR A 172 1.67 15.61 -16.24
CA THR A 172 0.32 15.17 -16.60
C THR A 172 -0.09 14.00 -15.71
N LEU A 173 -1.28 14.07 -15.12
CA LEU A 173 -1.93 12.94 -14.45
C LEU A 173 -2.91 12.29 -15.43
N ARG A 174 -2.75 10.99 -15.66
CA ARG A 174 -3.60 10.19 -16.55
C ARG A 174 -4.27 9.05 -15.77
N GLU A 175 -5.45 8.66 -16.20
CA GLU A 175 -6.07 7.42 -15.72
C GLU A 175 -5.36 6.21 -16.35
N SER A 176 -5.02 5.19 -15.56
CA SER A 176 -4.26 4.05 -16.08
C SER A 176 -5.14 3.18 -16.97
N GLY A 177 -4.69 2.93 -18.20
CA GLY A 177 -5.43 2.17 -19.21
C GLY A 177 -6.33 3.01 -20.12
N THR A 178 -6.54 4.29 -19.82
CA THR A 178 -7.28 5.25 -20.64
C THR A 178 -6.35 6.41 -21.05
N ASP A 179 -6.54 7.01 -22.23
CA ASP A 179 -5.82 8.25 -22.61
C ASP A 179 -6.44 9.51 -21.96
N ALA A 180 -7.25 9.35 -20.90
CA ALA A 180 -7.95 10.44 -20.24
C ALA A 180 -6.99 11.22 -19.32
N VAL A 181 -6.80 12.50 -19.63
CA VAL A 181 -6.02 13.42 -18.80
C VAL A 181 -6.89 13.96 -17.68
N LEU A 182 -6.49 13.68 -16.44
CA LEU A 182 -7.17 14.11 -15.21
C LEU A 182 -6.67 15.48 -14.73
N GLY A 183 -5.42 15.82 -15.06
CA GLY A 183 -4.83 17.10 -14.71
C GLY A 183 -3.50 17.34 -15.42
N GLU A 184 -3.17 18.60 -15.61
CA GLU A 184 -1.92 19.04 -16.24
C GLU A 184 -1.38 20.26 -15.50
N GLN A 185 -0.08 20.27 -15.24
CA GLN A 185 0.63 21.42 -14.68
C GLN A 185 1.88 21.73 -15.49
N ARG A 186 2.11 23.01 -15.75
CA ARG A 186 3.30 23.53 -16.44
C ARG A 186 4.17 24.28 -15.46
N ARG A 187 5.48 24.08 -15.53
CA ARG A 187 6.45 24.85 -14.76
C ARG A 187 7.68 25.14 -15.61
N VAL A 188 8.13 26.39 -15.57
CA VAL A 188 9.41 26.80 -16.17
C VAL A 188 10.51 26.60 -15.13
N ILE A 189 11.57 25.88 -15.52
CA ILE A 189 12.70 25.55 -14.65
C ILE A 189 13.71 26.69 -14.66
N SER A 190 14.08 27.18 -13.48
CA SER A 190 15.00 28.31 -13.35
C SER A 190 16.45 27.88 -13.07
N GLY A 191 16.62 26.75 -12.36
CA GLY A 191 17.92 26.16 -12.04
C GLY A 191 18.40 25.13 -13.07
N ASP A 192 19.67 24.72 -12.96
CA ASP A 192 20.17 23.56 -13.73
C ASP A 192 19.69 22.23 -13.12
N ASP A 193 19.56 22.17 -11.79
CA ASP A 193 18.94 21.07 -11.04
C ASP A 193 17.83 21.64 -10.16
N GLU A 194 16.58 21.19 -10.35
CA GLU A 194 15.44 21.62 -9.56
C GLU A 194 14.56 20.42 -9.19
N THR A 195 14.07 20.39 -7.96
CA THR A 195 13.11 19.39 -7.49
C THR A 195 11.93 20.10 -6.85
N TRP A 196 10.72 19.72 -7.23
CA TRP A 196 9.51 20.33 -6.69
C TRP A 196 8.37 19.32 -6.56
N LEU A 197 7.39 19.68 -5.73
CA LEU A 197 6.16 18.91 -5.54
C LEU A 197 5.07 19.44 -6.46
N VAL A 198 4.41 18.53 -7.16
CA VAL A 198 3.21 18.77 -7.96
C VAL A 198 2.03 18.08 -7.29
N ARG A 199 0.92 18.80 -7.12
CA ARG A 199 -0.30 18.27 -6.53
C ARG A 199 -1.43 18.28 -7.54
N PHE A 200 -1.95 17.10 -7.87
CA PHE A 200 -3.10 16.94 -8.73
C PHE A 200 -4.36 16.63 -7.92
N GLN A 201 -5.50 17.07 -8.44
CA GLN A 201 -6.82 16.74 -7.91
C GLN A 201 -7.56 15.94 -8.97
N ALA A 202 -7.76 14.65 -8.71
CA ALA A 202 -8.53 13.77 -9.58
C ALA A 202 -9.89 13.49 -8.97
N LYS A 203 -10.95 13.53 -9.78
CA LYS A 203 -12.28 13.02 -9.40
C LYS A 203 -12.55 11.74 -10.18
N PRO A 204 -12.28 10.55 -9.60
CA PRO A 204 -12.59 9.27 -10.24
C PRO A 204 -14.10 9.17 -10.50
N LYS A 205 -14.49 8.54 -11.62
CA LYS A 205 -15.90 8.34 -11.98
C LYS A 205 -16.53 7.13 -11.28
N GLU A 206 -15.70 6.15 -10.90
CA GLU A 206 -16.13 4.90 -10.29
C GLU A 206 -15.50 4.74 -8.90
N SER A 207 -16.26 4.14 -7.99
CA SER A 207 -15.79 3.75 -6.66
C SER A 207 -15.01 2.43 -6.75
N GLY A 208 -13.96 2.29 -5.95
CA GLY A 208 -13.03 1.13 -5.98
C GLY A 208 -11.56 1.52 -6.18
N VAL A 209 -10.76 0.56 -6.60
CA VAL A 209 -9.33 0.76 -6.86
C VAL A 209 -9.14 1.49 -8.18
N SER A 210 -8.71 2.75 -8.10
CA SER A 210 -8.32 3.55 -9.26
C SER A 210 -6.80 3.52 -9.43
N PHE A 211 -6.35 3.23 -10.65
CA PHE A 211 -4.94 3.32 -11.02
C PHE A 211 -4.74 4.60 -11.84
N THR A 212 -3.74 5.39 -11.48
CA THR A 212 -3.38 6.62 -12.20
C THR A 212 -1.90 6.62 -12.50
N ASP A 213 -1.51 7.29 -13.57
CA ASP A 213 -0.13 7.45 -13.97
C ASP A 213 0.24 8.92 -14.00
N VAL A 214 1.31 9.25 -13.28
CA VAL A 214 1.96 10.56 -13.39
C VAL A 214 3.02 10.45 -14.46
N GLU A 215 2.98 11.34 -15.44
CA GLU A 215 3.92 11.45 -16.55
C GLU A 215 4.55 12.84 -16.55
N VAL A 216 5.84 12.92 -16.84
CA VAL A 216 6.56 14.19 -16.98
C VAL A 216 7.25 14.26 -18.34
N ARG A 217 7.13 15.40 -19.02
CA ARG A 217 7.74 15.64 -20.33
C ARG A 217 8.19 17.09 -20.49
N MET A 218 9.16 17.33 -21.35
CA MET A 218 9.48 18.68 -21.82
C MET A 218 8.47 19.12 -22.88
N GLU A 219 8.07 20.39 -22.86
CA GLU A 219 7.22 20.98 -23.91
C GLU A 219 7.99 21.09 -25.24
N ASP A 220 9.20 21.66 -25.17
CA ASP A 220 10.11 21.84 -26.31
C ASP A 220 11.42 21.10 -26.06
N ALA A 221 11.54 19.91 -26.66
CA ALA A 221 12.72 19.07 -26.49
C ALA A 221 13.98 19.66 -27.16
N ASP A 222 13.91 20.59 -28.12
CA ASP A 222 15.05 21.25 -28.81
C ASP A 222 16.27 20.35 -29.11
N GLY A 223 16.03 19.07 -29.44
CA GLY A 223 17.11 18.10 -29.67
C GLY A 223 17.89 17.65 -28.42
N LEU A 224 17.44 18.02 -27.22
CA LEU A 224 17.88 17.45 -25.96
C LEU A 224 17.31 16.04 -25.82
N ALA A 225 18.21 15.05 -25.80
CA ALA A 225 17.86 13.68 -25.48
C ALA A 225 18.04 13.47 -23.96
N GLU A 226 16.99 12.96 -23.31
CA GLU A 226 17.04 12.57 -21.90
C GLU A 226 17.89 11.31 -21.71
N ALA A 227 18.47 11.15 -20.52
CA ALA A 227 19.28 10.00 -20.14
C ALA A 227 18.50 8.68 -20.24
N THR A 228 17.25 8.74 -19.81
CA THR A 228 16.29 7.65 -19.81
C THR A 228 14.89 8.26 -19.87
N LEU A 229 13.94 7.49 -20.42
CA LEU A 229 12.52 7.85 -20.43
C LEU A 229 11.72 6.95 -19.47
N GLU A 230 12.38 5.95 -18.86
CA GLU A 230 11.73 4.95 -18.02
C GLU A 230 11.33 5.50 -16.64
N ASN A 231 12.01 6.55 -16.19
CA ASN A 231 11.77 7.27 -14.93
C ASN A 231 10.80 8.46 -15.09
N ASN A 232 10.31 8.72 -16.30
CA ASN A 232 9.39 9.81 -16.61
C ASN A 232 7.93 9.46 -16.33
N ARG A 233 7.62 8.19 -16.03
CA ARG A 233 6.27 7.71 -15.72
C ARG A 233 6.25 6.91 -14.42
N ARG A 234 5.30 7.21 -13.54
CA ARG A 234 5.10 6.49 -12.28
C ARG A 234 3.62 6.22 -12.03
N GLY A 235 3.27 4.95 -11.87
CA GLY A 235 1.92 4.53 -11.50
C GLY A 235 1.67 4.71 -10.00
N VAL A 236 0.45 5.14 -9.67
CA VAL A 236 -0.07 5.33 -8.32
C VAL A 236 -1.44 4.67 -8.24
N ALA A 237 -1.64 3.84 -7.23
CA ALA A 237 -2.94 3.23 -6.95
C ALA A 237 -3.60 3.96 -5.78
N ALA A 238 -4.90 4.19 -5.91
CA ALA A 238 -5.74 4.79 -4.89
C ALA A 238 -6.98 3.91 -4.72
N ASN A 239 -7.09 3.25 -3.57
CA ASN A 239 -8.29 2.48 -3.24
C ASN A 239 -9.30 3.38 -2.54
N ARG A 240 -10.46 3.56 -3.19
CA ARG A 240 -11.61 4.17 -2.56
C ARG A 240 -12.56 3.05 -2.15
N ASP A 241 -12.60 2.75 -0.86
CA ASP A 241 -13.57 1.79 -0.33
C ASP A 241 -14.98 2.29 -0.71
N ALA A 242 -15.77 1.39 -1.30
CA ALA A 242 -16.96 1.75 -2.06
C ALA A 242 -18.25 1.47 -1.29
N GLY A 243 -19.20 2.40 -1.40
CA GLY A 243 -20.62 2.21 -1.10
C GLY A 243 -21.09 2.83 0.22
N PRO A 244 -22.41 3.00 0.41
CA PRO A 244 -22.92 3.61 1.63
C PRO A 244 -22.51 2.79 2.84
N TYR A 245 -21.83 3.42 3.79
CA TYR A 245 -21.46 2.82 5.06
C TYR A 245 -22.72 2.32 5.75
N ARG A 246 -22.79 1.01 5.94
CA ARG A 246 -23.91 0.31 6.52
C ARG A 246 -23.77 0.34 8.02
N VAL A 247 -24.78 0.94 8.66
CA VAL A 247 -24.85 1.02 10.11
C VAL A 247 -26.00 0.15 10.59
N LEU A 248 -25.72 -0.79 11.48
CA LEU A 248 -26.75 -1.60 12.14
C LEU A 248 -27.19 -0.88 13.41
N TYR A 249 -28.44 -0.40 13.44
CA TYR A 249 -29.08 0.10 14.64
C TYR A 249 -29.87 -1.01 15.32
N THR A 250 -29.57 -1.32 16.57
CA THR A 250 -30.27 -2.32 17.39
C THR A 250 -30.90 -1.64 18.60
N GLY A 251 -32.24 -1.62 18.64
CA GLY A 251 -33.01 -1.04 19.75
C GLY A 251 -33.66 -2.12 20.61
N GLY A 252 -33.46 -2.05 21.93
CA GLY A 252 -34.12 -2.96 22.88
C GLY A 252 -35.63 -2.73 23.00
N ARG A 253 -36.12 -1.57 22.56
CA ARG A 253 -37.54 -1.22 22.40
C ARG A 253 -37.70 -0.11 21.34
N PRO A 254 -38.90 0.10 20.78
CA PRO A 254 -39.16 1.25 19.91
C PRO A 254 -39.04 2.55 20.71
N ASN A 255 -38.16 3.45 20.28
CA ASN A 255 -37.87 4.71 20.95
C ASN A 255 -37.83 5.90 19.96
N TYR A 256 -37.65 7.12 20.47
CA TYR A 256 -37.63 8.31 19.62
C TYR A 256 -36.25 8.55 19.00
N GLU A 257 -35.19 8.10 19.66
CA GLU A 257 -33.80 8.17 19.25
C GLU A 257 -33.60 7.54 17.86
N HIS A 258 -34.17 6.34 17.65
CA HIS A 258 -34.21 5.69 16.33
C HIS A 258 -34.79 6.61 15.25
N LYS A 259 -35.95 7.21 15.53
CA LYS A 259 -36.66 8.08 14.59
C LYS A 259 -35.87 9.34 14.26
N PHE A 260 -35.20 9.93 15.25
CA PHE A 260 -34.37 11.12 15.05
C PHE A 260 -33.10 10.80 14.25
N LEU A 261 -32.43 9.69 14.56
CA LEU A 261 -31.26 9.21 13.81
C LEU A 261 -31.61 8.87 12.37
N GLN A 262 -32.71 8.12 12.16
CA GLN A 262 -33.18 7.75 10.82
C GLN A 262 -33.45 8.99 9.97
N ARG A 263 -34.08 10.03 10.53
CA ARG A 263 -34.35 11.28 9.82
C ARG A 263 -33.10 12.12 9.56
N ALA A 264 -32.15 12.11 10.48
CA ALA A 264 -30.88 12.80 10.29
C ALA A 264 -30.09 12.18 9.12
N LEU A 265 -30.21 10.86 8.91
CA LEU A 265 -29.53 10.12 7.84
C LEU A 265 -30.34 10.03 6.54
N GLU A 266 -31.64 10.38 6.53
CA GLU A 266 -32.51 10.22 5.35
C GLU A 266 -32.05 11.07 4.14
N GLY A 267 -31.34 12.17 4.39
CA GLY A 267 -30.78 13.02 3.34
C GLY A 267 -29.34 12.68 2.94
N ASP A 268 -28.72 11.68 3.58
CA ASP A 268 -27.33 11.29 3.36
C ASP A 268 -27.26 10.00 2.52
N SER A 269 -26.68 10.08 1.31
CA SER A 269 -26.49 8.92 0.44
C SER A 269 -25.34 8.02 0.86
N GLU A 270 -24.45 8.51 1.72
CA GLU A 270 -23.21 7.84 2.12
C GLU A 270 -23.41 6.88 3.30
N VAL A 271 -24.53 7.01 4.04
CA VAL A 271 -24.78 6.19 5.23
C VAL A 271 -26.14 5.54 5.13
N ARG A 272 -26.14 4.20 5.15
CA ARG A 272 -27.38 3.42 5.15
C ARG A 272 -27.58 2.77 6.52
N MET A 273 -28.55 3.26 7.27
CA MET A 273 -28.92 2.66 8.55
C MET A 273 -29.97 1.55 8.34
N THR A 274 -29.57 0.30 8.65
CA THR A 274 -30.48 -0.84 8.80
C THR A 274 -30.86 -0.95 10.26
N SER A 275 -32.15 -1.08 10.57
CA SER A 275 -32.63 -1.05 11.96
C SER A 275 -33.31 -2.35 12.38
N LEU A 276 -32.96 -2.83 13.56
CA LEU A 276 -33.51 -3.99 14.23
C LEU A 276 -34.09 -3.56 15.58
N LEU A 277 -35.41 -3.47 15.68
CA LEU A 277 -36.11 -2.98 16.87
C LEU A 277 -36.89 -4.13 17.52
N ARG A 278 -36.63 -4.42 18.79
CA ARG A 278 -37.40 -5.43 19.52
C ARG A 278 -38.76 -4.88 19.91
N ILE A 279 -39.85 -5.54 19.51
CA ILE A 279 -41.22 -5.18 19.91
C ILE A 279 -41.61 -5.86 21.21
N ALA A 280 -41.25 -7.15 21.33
CA ALA A 280 -41.65 -8.00 22.44
C ALA A 280 -40.44 -8.76 22.96
N LYS A 281 -40.28 -8.75 24.30
CA LYS A 281 -39.34 -9.63 24.99
C LYS A 281 -39.82 -11.06 24.87
N ARG A 282 -38.88 -12.00 24.95
CA ARG A 282 -39.21 -13.42 25.13
C ARG A 282 -39.98 -13.53 26.44
N GLU A 283 -41.29 -13.80 26.37
CA GLU A 283 -42.08 -14.11 27.55
C GLU A 283 -41.91 -15.60 27.86
N PRO A 284 -41.23 -16.00 28.95
CA PRO A 284 -41.30 -17.38 29.41
C PRO A 284 -42.71 -17.60 29.94
N LYS A 285 -43.59 -18.22 29.16
CA LYS A 285 -44.97 -18.48 29.61
C LYS A 285 -45.17 -19.93 30.03
N PHE A 286 -45.46 -20.03 31.34
CA PHE A 286 -45.98 -21.15 32.13
C PHE A 286 -44.97 -22.20 32.59
N ASP A 287 -44.45 -22.01 33.80
CA ASP A 287 -44.06 -23.12 34.66
C ASP A 287 -45.37 -23.81 35.12
N PHE A 288 -45.91 -24.68 34.27
CA PHE A 288 -47.00 -25.56 34.68
C PHE A 288 -46.45 -26.41 35.81
N ARG A 289 -46.96 -26.21 37.03
CA ARG A 289 -46.73 -27.12 38.16
C ARG A 289 -47.34 -28.49 37.85
N GLY A 290 -46.69 -29.25 36.98
CA GLY A 290 -46.93 -30.65 36.73
C GLY A 290 -46.32 -31.50 37.84
N ARG A 291 -46.70 -32.77 37.90
CA ARG A 291 -46.03 -33.72 38.80
C ARG A 291 -44.60 -33.96 38.30
N GLN A 292 -43.69 -34.20 39.23
CA GLN A 292 -42.27 -34.47 38.94
C GLN A 292 -42.16 -35.54 37.84
N GLY A 293 -41.70 -35.15 36.64
CA GLY A 293 -41.49 -36.05 35.49
C GLY A 293 -42.30 -35.76 34.21
N GLU A 294 -43.21 -34.79 34.19
CA GLU A 294 -43.90 -34.38 32.94
C GLU A 294 -43.23 -33.13 32.31
N ASN A 295 -42.72 -33.25 31.07
CA ASN A 295 -42.09 -32.16 30.30
C ASN A 295 -43.00 -31.59 29.19
N THR A 296 -44.27 -32.00 29.13
CA THR A 296 -45.21 -31.63 28.05
C THR A 296 -46.46 -30.94 28.60
N ASN A 297 -47.06 -30.07 27.79
CA ASN A 297 -48.24 -29.29 28.18
C ASN A 297 -49.42 -30.22 28.54
N PRO A 298 -49.99 -30.13 29.77
CA PRO A 298 -51.06 -31.01 30.22
C PRO A 298 -52.37 -30.87 29.44
N LEU A 299 -52.56 -29.79 28.68
CA LEU A 299 -53.73 -29.58 27.80
C LEU A 299 -53.73 -30.48 26.56
N TYR A 300 -52.57 -31.06 26.20
CA TYR A 300 -52.41 -31.93 25.03
C TYR A 300 -52.37 -33.43 25.36
N ARG A 301 -52.73 -33.80 26.60
CA ARG A 301 -52.73 -35.20 27.04
C ARG A 301 -53.80 -36.00 26.26
N GLY A 302 -53.37 -36.83 25.31
CA GLY A 302 -54.23 -37.73 24.53
C GLY A 302 -54.50 -37.31 23.08
N PHE A 303 -53.85 -36.26 22.57
CA PHE A 303 -53.87 -35.91 21.16
C PHE A 303 -52.58 -36.36 20.48
N GLU A 304 -52.66 -36.94 19.28
CA GLU A 304 -51.48 -37.25 18.46
C GLU A 304 -50.79 -35.94 18.08
N VAL A 305 -49.55 -35.78 18.53
CA VAL A 305 -48.74 -34.58 18.30
C VAL A 305 -48.20 -34.65 16.88
N HIS A 306 -48.68 -33.78 15.99
CA HIS A 306 -47.96 -33.46 14.77
C HIS A 306 -46.80 -32.53 15.14
N ASP A 307 -45.60 -32.80 14.60
CA ASP A 307 -44.34 -32.08 14.88
C ASP A 307 -44.32 -30.58 14.50
N ASP A 308 -45.44 -30.02 14.06
CA ASP A 308 -45.60 -28.59 13.76
C ASP A 308 -46.13 -27.81 14.98
N VAL A 309 -45.45 -27.95 16.12
CA VAL A 309 -45.63 -27.00 17.23
C VAL A 309 -44.72 -25.80 16.96
N GLU A 310 -45.30 -24.75 16.37
CA GLU A 310 -44.64 -23.45 16.20
C GLU A 310 -43.99 -23.01 17.53
N ARG A 311 -42.67 -22.85 17.52
CA ARG A 311 -41.89 -22.39 18.68
C ARG A 311 -42.16 -20.89 18.90
N PHE A 312 -43.17 -20.57 19.70
CA PHE A 312 -43.51 -19.20 20.13
C PHE A 312 -42.54 -18.59 21.16
N ASP A 313 -41.24 -18.88 21.07
CA ASP A 313 -40.29 -18.67 22.18
C ASP A 313 -39.11 -17.73 21.82
N GLU A 314 -39.25 -16.94 20.74
CA GLU A 314 -38.22 -16.00 20.28
C GLU A 314 -38.67 -14.54 20.41
N ALA A 315 -37.73 -13.64 20.69
CA ALA A 315 -38.01 -12.20 20.74
C ALA A 315 -38.44 -11.71 19.35
N VAL A 316 -39.48 -10.88 19.31
CA VAL A 316 -40.03 -10.38 18.03
C VAL A 316 -39.35 -9.07 17.66
N PHE A 317 -38.79 -9.03 16.46
CA PHE A 317 -38.09 -7.85 15.92
C PHE A 317 -38.79 -7.26 14.69
N ILE A 318 -38.82 -5.93 14.61
CA ILE A 318 -39.08 -5.19 13.37
C ILE A 318 -37.75 -4.94 12.70
N ARG A 319 -37.70 -5.22 11.41
CA ARG A 319 -36.55 -4.96 10.54
C ARG A 319 -36.94 -3.84 9.59
N LEU A 320 -36.13 -2.77 9.57
CA LEU A 320 -36.31 -1.62 8.70
C LEU A 320 -35.07 -1.42 7.84
N ASN A 321 -35.28 -0.97 6.59
CA ASN A 321 -34.21 -0.64 5.63
C ASN A 321 -33.24 -1.79 5.31
N THR A 322 -33.68 -3.04 5.41
CA THR A 322 -32.90 -4.21 4.98
C THR A 322 -32.71 -4.21 3.46
N THR A 323 -31.64 -4.86 3.02
CA THR A 323 -31.27 -5.04 1.61
C THR A 323 -32.07 -6.18 0.99
N SER A 324 -32.39 -7.21 1.76
CA SER A 324 -33.22 -8.33 1.33
C SER A 324 -34.31 -8.68 2.37
N PRO A 325 -35.38 -9.39 1.97
CA PRO A 325 -36.41 -9.86 2.90
C PRO A 325 -35.89 -10.83 3.98
N ASP A 326 -34.79 -11.54 3.69
CA ASP A 326 -34.22 -12.57 4.57
C ASP A 326 -33.16 -12.02 5.54
N GLU A 327 -32.64 -10.82 5.27
CA GLU A 327 -31.61 -10.19 6.08
C GLU A 327 -32.08 -9.98 7.53
N LEU A 328 -31.26 -10.40 8.51
CA LEU A 328 -31.55 -10.31 9.95
C LEU A 328 -32.87 -10.99 10.37
N SER A 329 -33.40 -11.94 9.58
CA SER A 329 -34.67 -12.62 9.86
C SER A 329 -34.70 -13.35 11.19
N SER A 330 -33.55 -13.84 11.66
CA SER A 330 -33.33 -14.48 12.96
C SER A 330 -33.02 -13.52 14.11
N GLY A 331 -33.08 -12.20 13.87
CA GLY A 331 -32.77 -11.16 14.85
C GLY A 331 -31.34 -10.62 14.71
N PHE A 332 -30.68 -10.41 15.84
CA PHE A 332 -29.33 -9.84 15.87
C PHE A 332 -28.30 -10.83 15.29
N PRO A 333 -27.30 -10.37 14.50
CA PRO A 333 -26.31 -11.23 13.84
C PRO A 333 -25.69 -12.27 14.78
N ARG A 334 -25.59 -13.52 14.31
CA ARG A 334 -24.95 -14.61 15.05
C ARG A 334 -23.62 -15.04 14.45
N THR A 335 -23.36 -14.69 13.19
CA THR A 335 -22.11 -15.07 12.51
C THR A 335 -21.31 -13.84 12.03
N PRO A 336 -19.99 -13.98 11.84
CA PRO A 336 -19.16 -12.94 11.24
C PRO A 336 -19.66 -12.46 9.89
N GLU A 337 -20.19 -13.37 9.07
CA GLU A 337 -20.69 -13.07 7.72
C GLU A 337 -21.93 -12.16 7.75
N GLU A 338 -22.72 -12.23 8.82
CA GLU A 338 -23.90 -11.38 9.02
C GLU A 338 -23.54 -10.00 9.57
N ILE A 339 -22.49 -9.90 10.40
CA ILE A 339 -22.13 -8.65 11.11
C ILE A 339 -21.04 -7.83 10.38
N PHE A 340 -20.10 -8.47 9.69
CA PHE A 340 -18.99 -7.80 8.99
C PHE A 340 -19.38 -6.98 7.75
N PRO A 341 -20.55 -7.18 7.12
CA PRO A 341 -21.06 -6.25 6.13
C PRO A 341 -21.48 -4.88 6.68
N PHE A 342 -21.45 -4.66 8.00
CA PHE A 342 -21.70 -3.37 8.64
C PHE A 342 -20.38 -2.74 9.09
N GLU A 343 -20.24 -1.42 8.95
CA GLU A 343 -19.06 -0.68 9.41
C GLU A 343 -19.21 -0.17 10.84
N ALA A 344 -20.44 0.05 11.29
CA ALA A 344 -20.72 0.41 12.66
C ALA A 344 -22.02 -0.22 13.19
N ILE A 345 -22.07 -0.40 14.50
CA ILE A 345 -23.22 -0.90 15.23
C ILE A 345 -23.61 0.13 16.29
N ILE A 346 -24.89 0.49 16.31
CA ILE A 346 -25.50 1.34 17.33
C ILE A 346 -26.38 0.44 18.20
N ILE A 347 -26.11 0.40 19.50
CA ILE A 347 -26.95 -0.30 20.48
C ILE A 347 -27.67 0.76 21.31
N ASP A 348 -28.99 0.71 21.35
CA ASP A 348 -29.82 1.70 22.01
C ASP A 348 -30.86 1.07 22.94
N ASP A 349 -30.91 1.57 24.16
CA ASP A 349 -31.86 1.18 25.22
C ASP A 349 -32.12 -0.34 25.28
N ALA A 350 -31.02 -1.10 25.38
CA ALA A 350 -30.97 -2.55 25.28
C ALA A 350 -30.18 -3.14 26.44
N GLU A 351 -30.80 -4.09 27.15
CA GLU A 351 -30.16 -4.83 28.22
C GLU A 351 -29.11 -5.81 27.69
N ALA A 352 -28.06 -6.07 28.49
CA ALA A 352 -27.01 -7.02 28.11
C ALA A 352 -27.55 -8.44 27.81
N ALA A 353 -28.66 -8.81 28.46
CA ALA A 353 -29.36 -10.08 28.26
C ALA A 353 -30.10 -10.19 26.90
N MET A 354 -30.20 -9.10 26.14
CA MET A 354 -30.70 -9.11 24.77
C MET A 354 -29.75 -9.86 23.82
N PHE A 355 -28.46 -9.88 24.15
CA PHE A 355 -27.41 -10.56 23.39
C PHE A 355 -26.99 -11.83 24.14
N ASP A 356 -26.94 -12.96 23.44
CA ASP A 356 -26.34 -14.16 24.01
C ASP A 356 -24.80 -14.03 24.14
N HIS A 357 -24.17 -14.97 24.84
CA HIS A 357 -22.73 -14.94 25.06
C HIS A 357 -21.90 -15.05 23.76
N GLU A 358 -22.43 -15.67 22.71
CA GLU A 358 -21.75 -15.77 21.42
C GLU A 358 -21.83 -14.45 20.66
N GLN A 359 -22.98 -13.79 20.67
CA GLN A 359 -23.21 -12.46 20.11
C GLN A 359 -22.38 -11.37 20.81
N GLN A 360 -22.24 -11.45 22.13
CA GLN A 360 -21.34 -10.55 22.88
C GLN A 360 -19.87 -10.72 22.47
N ARG A 361 -19.41 -11.97 22.30
CA ARG A 361 -18.07 -12.25 21.77
C ARG A 361 -17.92 -11.79 20.32
N LEU A 362 -18.96 -11.95 19.51
CA LEU A 362 -18.98 -11.50 18.13
C LEU A 362 -18.84 -9.97 18.04
N LEU A 363 -19.56 -9.22 18.88
CA LEU A 363 -19.41 -7.78 19.04
C LEU A 363 -18.00 -7.38 19.47
N GLN A 364 -17.40 -8.11 20.43
CA GLN A 364 -16.02 -7.87 20.83
C GLN A 364 -15.06 -8.04 19.65
N ARG A 365 -15.19 -9.14 18.88
CA ARG A 365 -14.35 -9.41 17.69
C ARG A 365 -14.57 -8.39 16.58
N PHE A 366 -15.80 -7.93 16.38
CA PHE A 366 -16.13 -6.87 15.45
C PHE A 366 -15.33 -5.59 15.73
N VAL A 367 -15.22 -5.20 17.00
CA VAL A 367 -14.43 -4.03 17.40
C VAL A 367 -12.93 -4.31 17.39
N SER A 368 -12.49 -5.44 17.96
CA SER A 368 -11.06 -5.69 18.21
C SER A 368 -10.29 -6.23 16.99
N GLU A 369 -10.92 -7.08 16.17
CA GLU A 369 -10.27 -7.73 15.02
C GLU A 369 -10.59 -6.99 13.71
N ARG A 370 -11.86 -6.65 13.49
CA ARG A 370 -12.32 -6.02 12.24
C ARG A 370 -12.17 -4.49 12.25
N GLY A 371 -12.05 -3.88 13.43
CA GLY A 371 -11.95 -2.42 13.61
C GLY A 371 -13.28 -1.69 13.38
N GLY A 372 -14.42 -2.37 13.53
CA GLY A 372 -15.74 -1.77 13.35
C GLY A 372 -16.11 -0.80 14.49
N GLY A 373 -16.91 0.21 14.16
CA GLY A 373 -17.37 1.21 15.12
C GLY A 373 -18.49 0.66 16.02
N LEU A 374 -18.39 0.85 17.34
CA LEU A 374 -19.47 0.53 18.27
C LEU A 374 -19.90 1.80 19.00
N ILE A 375 -21.19 2.11 18.90
CA ILE A 375 -21.82 3.23 19.60
C ILE A 375 -22.88 2.65 20.52
N VAL A 376 -22.82 3.00 21.80
CA VAL A 376 -23.84 2.60 22.78
C VAL A 376 -24.54 3.86 23.28
N LEU A 377 -25.85 3.91 23.09
CA LEU A 377 -26.69 4.99 23.57
C LEU A 377 -27.23 4.63 24.95
N GLY A 378 -27.13 5.58 25.88
CA GLY A 378 -27.67 5.44 27.22
C GLY A 378 -29.19 5.39 27.20
N GLY A 379 -29.76 4.55 28.05
CA GLY A 379 -31.18 4.28 28.12
C GLY A 379 -31.58 3.79 29.51
N MET A 380 -32.86 3.50 29.71
CA MET A 380 -33.35 2.96 30.98
C MET A 380 -32.91 1.50 31.20
N GLU A 381 -32.74 0.75 30.13
CA GLU A 381 -32.34 -0.67 30.16
C GLU A 381 -30.88 -0.86 29.72
N SER A 382 -30.14 0.22 29.45
CA SER A 382 -28.74 0.20 29.01
C SER A 382 -27.79 0.69 30.11
N LEU A 383 -26.55 0.17 30.10
CA LEU A 383 -25.42 0.69 30.90
C LEU A 383 -25.65 0.69 32.42
N ASP A 384 -26.39 -0.28 32.94
CA ASP A 384 -26.50 -0.51 34.39
C ASP A 384 -25.10 -0.64 35.00
N THR A 385 -24.84 0.18 36.03
CA THR A 385 -23.55 0.28 36.73
C THR A 385 -23.47 -0.64 37.94
#